data_AF-A0A067FBV9-F1
#
_entry.id   AF-A0A067FBV9-F1
#
_cell.length_a   1.000
_cell.length_b   1.000
_cell.length_c   1.000
_cell.angle_alpha   90.00
_cell.angle_beta   90.00
_cell.angle_gamma   90.00
#
_symmetry.space_group_name_H-M   'P 1'
#
loop_
_entity.id
_entity.type
_entity.pdbx_description
1 polymer ?
#
loop_
_entity_poly.entity_id
_entity_poly.type
_entity_poly.pdbx_seq_one_letter_code
_entity_poly.pdbx_strand_id
1 'polypeptide(L)'
;MEDKREIKAKKSQKKQVHLFYCVECEELARKVAAQSDLITLQSINWRNFADGWPNLYINSAHDIRGQHVAFLASFSSPGVIFEQISVIYALPRLFVASFTLVLPFFPTGSFERMEEEGDVATAFTMARILSNIPTSRGGPTSLVIYDIHALQERFYFSDHVLPLFETGIPLLKQRLHQLPDANNIVIAFPDDGAWKRFHKMLDHFPTVVCAKVREGDKRIVRIKEGNPAGCHVVIVDDLVQSGGTLIECQKVLAAHGAAKKTWRMLLPTFGSRIRARSLSKP
;
A
#
# COMPACT_ATOMS: atom_id res chain seq x y z
N MET A 1 -29.84 -5.28 -43.57
CA MET A 1 -28.60 -5.79 -42.94
C MET A 1 -27.83 -4.68 -42.21
N GLU A 2 -28.26 -3.41 -42.26
CA GLU A 2 -27.70 -2.32 -41.45
C GLU A 2 -28.12 -2.31 -39.97
N ASP A 3 -29.28 -2.87 -39.62
CA ASP A 3 -29.91 -2.66 -38.30
C ASP A 3 -29.25 -3.43 -37.13
N LYS A 4 -28.30 -4.32 -37.41
CA LYS A 4 -27.56 -5.09 -36.38
C LYS A 4 -26.22 -4.46 -35.98
N ARG A 5 -25.80 -3.38 -36.65
CA ARG A 5 -24.55 -2.67 -36.32
C ARG A 5 -24.74 -1.54 -35.30
N GLU A 6 -25.93 -0.96 -35.17
CA GLU A 6 -26.20 0.09 -34.18
C GLU A 6 -26.41 -0.42 -32.74
N ILE A 7 -26.80 -1.67 -32.55
CA ILE A 7 -27.03 -2.25 -31.21
C ILE A 7 -25.72 -2.61 -30.47
N LYS A 8 -24.58 -2.61 -31.17
CA LYS A 8 -23.26 -2.97 -30.61
C LYS A 8 -22.40 -1.77 -30.17
N ALA A 9 -22.96 -0.57 -30.14
CA ALA A 9 -22.33 0.60 -29.54
C ALA A 9 -23.04 1.00 -28.23
N LYS A 10 -23.23 0.06 -27.29
CA LYS A 10 -23.31 0.44 -25.88
C LYS A 10 -21.96 1.06 -25.52
N LYS A 11 -21.83 2.38 -25.71
CA LYS A 11 -20.82 3.20 -25.03
C LYS A 11 -20.81 2.72 -23.59
N SER A 12 -19.73 2.08 -23.14
CA SER A 12 -19.52 1.80 -21.73
C SER A 12 -19.55 3.16 -21.05
N GLN A 13 -20.71 3.49 -20.45
CA GLN A 13 -20.92 4.77 -19.80
C GLN A 13 -19.96 4.77 -18.63
N LYS A 14 -18.88 5.55 -18.75
CA LYS A 14 -17.81 5.57 -17.76
C LYS A 14 -18.44 5.92 -16.41
N LYS A 15 -18.31 4.99 -15.46
CA LYS A 15 -18.97 5.08 -14.16
C LYS A 15 -18.31 6.18 -13.33
N GLN A 16 -19.10 7.12 -12.82
CA GLN A 16 -18.61 8.07 -11.82
C GLN A 16 -18.37 7.36 -10.48
N VAL A 17 -17.34 7.78 -9.77
CA VAL A 17 -16.96 7.26 -8.45
C VAL A 17 -16.95 8.40 -7.45
N HIS A 18 -17.69 8.23 -6.37
CA HIS A 18 -17.65 9.13 -5.21
C HIS A 18 -16.54 8.65 -4.27
N LEU A 19 -15.47 9.43 -4.16
CA LEU A 19 -14.30 9.12 -3.35
C LEU A 19 -14.39 9.86 -2.01
N PHE A 20 -14.67 9.10 -0.95
CA PHE A 20 -14.48 9.54 0.43
C PHE A 20 -13.04 9.27 0.86
N TYR A 21 -12.56 9.98 1.87
CA TYR A 21 -11.20 9.84 2.40
C TYR A 21 -11.14 10.16 3.88
N CYS A 22 -10.18 9.57 4.59
CA CYS A 22 -9.83 9.98 5.95
C CYS A 22 -9.00 11.27 5.94
N VAL A 23 -8.96 11.97 7.08
CA VAL A 23 -8.27 13.27 7.22
C VAL A 23 -6.80 13.18 6.77
N GLU A 24 -6.09 12.12 7.15
CA GLU A 24 -4.67 11.94 6.81
C GLU A 24 -4.41 11.74 5.31
N CYS A 25 -5.43 11.33 4.56
CA CYS A 25 -5.32 11.05 3.12
C CYS A 25 -5.83 12.18 2.24
N GLU A 26 -6.17 13.36 2.77
CA GLU A 26 -6.75 14.46 1.97
C GLU A 26 -5.87 14.84 0.77
N GLU A 27 -4.56 15.03 0.99
CA GLU A 27 -3.65 15.42 -0.10
C GLU A 27 -3.59 14.33 -1.19
N LEU A 28 -3.57 13.06 -0.78
CA LEU A 28 -3.57 11.93 -1.71
C LEU A 28 -4.91 11.84 -2.45
N ALA A 29 -6.04 12.04 -1.78
CA ALA A 29 -7.37 12.03 -2.38
C ALA A 29 -7.49 13.12 -3.46
N ARG A 30 -7.00 14.34 -3.18
CA ARG A 30 -6.96 15.43 -4.17
C ARG A 30 -6.10 15.07 -5.38
N LYS A 31 -4.93 14.46 -5.17
CA LYS A 31 -4.07 13.99 -6.26
C LYS A 31 -4.73 12.90 -7.10
N VAL A 32 -5.42 11.94 -6.47
CA VAL A 32 -6.15 10.86 -7.13
C VAL A 32 -7.31 11.42 -7.96
N ALA A 33 -8.12 12.30 -7.39
CA ALA A 33 -9.25 12.93 -8.10
C ALA A 33 -8.77 13.76 -9.30
N ALA A 34 -7.62 14.44 -9.19
CA ALA A 34 -7.04 15.19 -10.30
C ALA A 34 -6.56 14.31 -11.48
N GLN A 35 -6.45 12.99 -11.31
CA GLN A 35 -6.09 12.09 -12.42
C GLN A 35 -7.27 11.72 -13.33
N SER A 36 -8.52 11.97 -12.91
CA SER A 36 -9.71 11.53 -13.65
C SER A 36 -10.95 12.34 -13.30
N ASP A 37 -11.60 12.90 -14.33
CA ASP A 37 -12.87 13.63 -14.21
C ASP A 37 -14.05 12.75 -13.75
N LEU A 38 -13.86 11.44 -13.64
CA LEU A 38 -14.86 10.50 -13.14
C LEU A 38 -14.89 10.39 -11.62
N ILE A 39 -13.89 10.97 -10.94
CA ILE A 39 -13.76 10.86 -9.48
C ILE A 39 -14.22 12.17 -8.86
N THR A 40 -15.30 12.09 -8.08
CA THR A 40 -15.81 13.24 -7.32
C THR A 40 -15.48 13.04 -5.85
N LEU A 41 -14.75 13.99 -5.26
CA LEU A 41 -14.46 13.95 -3.83
C LEU A 41 -15.72 14.17 -2.99
N GLN A 42 -15.83 13.43 -1.91
CA GLN A 42 -16.85 13.57 -0.89
C GLN A 42 -16.18 13.75 0.47
N SER A 43 -16.87 14.42 1.39
CA SER A 43 -16.37 14.70 2.73
C SER A 43 -17.07 13.89 3.80
N ILE A 44 -16.39 13.75 4.93
CA ILE A 44 -16.94 13.22 6.18
C ILE A 44 -16.59 14.22 7.26
N ASN A 45 -17.55 14.57 8.11
CA ASN A 45 -17.29 15.35 9.29
C ASN A 45 -16.75 14.42 10.39
N TRP A 46 -15.44 14.44 10.58
CA TRP A 46 -14.72 13.72 11.63
C TRP A 46 -14.75 14.55 12.93
N ARG A 47 -15.77 14.35 13.77
CA ARG A 47 -15.92 15.04 15.06
C ARG A 47 -15.83 14.04 16.20
N ASN A 48 -15.73 14.54 17.42
CA ASN A 48 -15.79 13.75 18.65
C ASN A 48 -16.88 14.31 19.58
N PHE A 49 -17.44 13.45 20.41
CA PHE A 49 -18.18 13.85 21.60
C PHE A 49 -17.22 14.41 22.67
N ALA A 50 -17.77 15.02 23.71
CA ALA A 50 -16.98 15.64 24.78
C ALA A 50 -16.11 14.64 25.58
N ASP A 51 -16.50 13.37 25.60
CA ASP A 51 -15.77 12.25 26.21
C ASP A 51 -14.69 11.63 25.29
N GLY A 52 -14.52 12.17 24.09
CA GLY A 52 -13.51 11.75 23.12
C GLY A 52 -13.97 10.69 22.11
N TRP A 53 -15.16 10.10 22.27
CA TRP A 53 -15.64 9.10 21.31
C TRP A 53 -16.03 9.71 19.95
N PRO A 54 -15.86 8.98 18.83
CA PRO A 54 -16.18 9.51 17.50
C PRO A 54 -17.67 9.88 17.32
N ASN A 55 -17.93 11.06 16.77
CA ASN A 55 -19.24 11.60 16.37
C ASN A 55 -19.23 11.94 14.86
N LEU A 56 -19.21 10.89 14.05
CA LEU A 56 -18.95 10.96 12.62
C LEU A 56 -20.23 11.25 11.84
N TYR A 57 -20.11 12.02 10.75
CA TYR A 57 -21.24 12.30 9.86
C TYR A 57 -20.79 12.26 8.38
N ILE A 58 -21.39 11.38 7.60
CA ILE A 58 -21.12 11.22 6.17
C ILE A 58 -21.94 12.26 5.41
N ASN A 59 -21.29 13.23 4.77
CA ASN A 59 -21.98 14.22 3.96
C ASN A 59 -22.58 13.57 2.70
N SER A 60 -23.69 14.11 2.20
CA SER A 60 -24.33 13.64 0.96
C SER A 60 -24.69 12.15 0.95
N ALA A 61 -24.98 11.56 2.13
CA ALA A 61 -25.33 10.15 2.26
C ALA A 61 -26.55 9.71 1.42
N HIS A 62 -27.46 10.64 1.08
CA HIS A 62 -28.58 10.37 0.19
C HIS A 62 -28.16 10.34 -1.29
N ASP A 63 -27.20 11.17 -1.69
CA ASP A 63 -26.81 11.39 -3.08
C ASP A 63 -26.00 10.21 -3.65
N ILE A 64 -25.33 9.44 -2.77
CA ILE A 64 -24.51 8.29 -3.14
C ILE A 64 -25.31 6.99 -3.36
N ARG A 65 -26.63 7.02 -3.16
CA ARG A 65 -27.50 5.83 -3.37
C ARG A 65 -27.45 5.41 -4.83
N GLY A 66 -27.20 4.12 -5.08
CA GLY A 66 -27.05 3.58 -6.43
C GLY A 66 -25.77 4.03 -7.14
N GLN A 67 -24.86 4.73 -6.47
CA GLN A 67 -23.58 5.17 -7.04
C GLN A 67 -22.43 4.22 -6.68
N HIS A 68 -21.33 4.34 -7.42
CA HIS A 68 -20.08 3.66 -7.08
C HIS A 68 -19.31 4.49 -6.06
N VAL A 69 -18.95 3.88 -4.93
CA VAL A 69 -18.30 4.58 -3.82
C VAL A 69 -16.96 3.95 -3.52
N ALA A 70 -15.95 4.78 -3.32
CA ALA A 70 -14.65 4.37 -2.82
C ALA A 70 -14.31 5.12 -1.52
N PHE A 71 -13.58 4.47 -0.64
CA PHE A 71 -13.01 5.10 0.56
C PHE A 71 -11.50 4.92 0.60
N LEU A 72 -10.77 6.04 0.62
CA LEU A 72 -9.33 6.06 0.81
C LEU A 72 -9.00 6.14 2.31
N ALA A 73 -8.67 5.00 2.89
CA ALA A 73 -8.39 4.83 4.31
C ALA A 73 -6.90 4.98 4.64
N SER A 74 -6.60 5.29 5.90
CA SER A 74 -5.24 5.27 6.47
C SER A 74 -5.26 4.45 7.75
N PHE A 75 -4.53 3.35 7.83
CA PHE A 75 -4.42 2.58 9.09
C PHE A 75 -3.10 2.90 9.81
N SER A 76 -2.82 4.19 10.00
CA SER A 76 -1.55 4.71 10.55
C SER A 76 -1.39 4.48 12.06
N SER A 77 -2.50 4.37 12.80
CA SER A 77 -2.51 4.14 14.24
C SER A 77 -3.81 3.47 14.71
N PRO A 78 -3.82 2.78 15.88
CA PRO A 78 -5.04 2.17 16.41
C PRO A 78 -6.22 3.14 16.58
N GLY A 79 -5.96 4.38 17.00
CA GLY A 79 -7.00 5.41 17.16
C GLY A 79 -7.62 5.81 15.82
N VAL A 80 -6.78 6.03 14.82
CA VAL A 80 -7.19 6.38 13.44
C VAL A 80 -7.96 5.22 12.79
N ILE A 81 -7.57 3.96 13.06
CA ILE A 81 -8.31 2.77 12.62
C ILE A 81 -9.70 2.75 13.24
N PHE A 82 -9.79 2.98 14.56
CA PHE A 82 -11.04 2.85 15.31
C PHE A 82 -12.17 3.73 14.76
N GLU A 83 -11.90 5.01 14.49
CA GLU A 83 -12.91 5.91 13.91
C GLU A 83 -13.29 5.52 12.47
N GLN A 84 -12.34 5.05 11.67
CA GLN A 84 -12.59 4.71 10.27
C GLN A 84 -13.42 3.44 10.09
N ILE A 85 -13.30 2.46 10.98
CA ILE A 85 -14.08 1.21 10.90
C ILE A 85 -15.59 1.51 10.84
N SER A 86 -16.08 2.48 11.63
CA SER A 86 -17.49 2.87 11.61
C SER A 86 -17.94 3.40 10.25
N VAL A 87 -17.11 4.23 9.59
CA VAL A 87 -17.39 4.74 8.24
C VAL A 87 -17.36 3.62 7.21
N ILE A 88 -16.34 2.77 7.27
CA ILE A 88 -16.15 1.64 6.36
C ILE A 88 -17.36 0.69 6.41
N TYR A 89 -17.92 0.47 7.60
CA TYR A 89 -19.13 -0.36 7.77
C TYR A 89 -20.42 0.34 7.32
N ALA A 90 -20.48 1.67 7.45
CA ALA A 90 -21.67 2.45 7.13
C ALA A 90 -21.85 2.66 5.62
N LEU A 91 -20.78 3.03 4.89
CA LEU A 91 -20.84 3.35 3.46
C LEU A 91 -21.55 2.29 2.59
N PRO A 92 -21.21 0.99 2.64
CA PRO A 92 -21.90 -0.02 1.83
C PRO A 92 -23.38 -0.17 2.18
N ARG A 93 -23.79 0.16 3.41
CA ARG A 93 -25.20 0.13 3.86
C ARG A 93 -26.03 1.32 3.38
N LEU A 94 -25.40 2.36 2.81
CA LEU A 94 -26.10 3.51 2.24
C LEU A 94 -26.64 3.24 0.82
N PHE A 95 -26.99 1.98 0.53
CA PHE A 95 -27.57 1.53 -0.75
C PHE A 95 -26.72 1.86 -1.98
N VAL A 96 -25.40 1.94 -1.82
CA VAL A 96 -24.45 2.19 -2.91
C VAL A 96 -24.43 1.00 -3.89
N ALA A 97 -24.16 1.26 -5.17
CA ALA A 97 -24.08 0.23 -6.19
C ALA A 97 -22.83 -0.64 -6.04
N SER A 98 -21.71 -0.08 -5.62
CA SER A 98 -20.53 -0.86 -5.23
C SER A 98 -19.71 -0.10 -4.20
N PHE A 99 -18.95 -0.83 -3.39
CA PHE A 99 -18.01 -0.25 -2.44
C PHE A 99 -16.59 -0.76 -2.66
N THR A 100 -15.63 0.15 -2.73
CA THR A 100 -14.20 -0.14 -2.81
C THR A 100 -13.48 0.51 -1.64
N LEU A 101 -12.85 -0.29 -0.80
CA LEU A 101 -11.95 0.19 0.25
C LEU A 101 -10.53 0.20 -0.30
N VAL A 102 -9.93 1.39 -0.43
CA VAL A 102 -8.52 1.54 -0.77
C VAL A 102 -7.75 1.74 0.52
N LEU A 103 -6.94 0.74 0.88
CA LEU A 103 -6.09 0.73 2.05
C LEU A 103 -4.63 0.67 1.60
N PRO A 104 -3.95 1.82 1.44
CA PRO A 104 -2.60 1.87 0.89
C PRO A 104 -1.58 1.03 1.66
N PHE A 105 -1.79 0.82 2.97
CA PHE A 105 -0.89 0.09 3.84
C PHE A 105 -1.67 -0.77 4.85
N PHE A 106 -1.27 -2.04 5.00
CA PHE A 106 -1.86 -2.98 5.95
C PHE A 106 -0.93 -3.16 7.17
N PRO A 107 -1.16 -2.45 8.30
CA PRO A 107 -0.15 -2.26 9.35
C PRO A 107 0.19 -3.51 10.14
N THR A 108 -0.74 -4.44 10.26
CA THR A 108 -0.57 -5.69 11.01
C THR A 108 0.06 -6.79 10.16
N GLY A 109 0.32 -6.55 8.87
CA GLY A 109 0.79 -7.59 7.93
C GLY A 109 2.13 -8.22 8.29
N SER A 110 2.98 -7.51 9.04
CA SER A 110 4.27 -8.07 9.51
C SER A 110 4.16 -9.01 10.71
N PHE A 111 2.96 -9.20 11.28
CA PHE A 111 2.70 -10.19 12.32
C PHE A 111 1.61 -11.15 11.85
N GLU A 112 1.92 -11.83 10.74
CA GLU A 112 1.06 -12.77 10.03
C GLU A 112 1.12 -14.18 10.60
N ARG A 113 2.23 -14.58 11.22
CA ARG A 113 2.45 -15.95 11.71
C ARG A 113 2.74 -15.98 13.21
N MET A 114 2.43 -17.11 13.82
CA MET A 114 2.86 -17.46 15.18
C MET A 114 4.23 -18.13 15.09
N GLU A 115 5.18 -17.72 15.93
CA GLU A 115 6.48 -18.41 16.09
C GLU A 115 6.43 -19.39 17.26
N GLU A 116 5.68 -19.05 18.32
CA GLU A 116 5.46 -19.88 19.51
C GLU A 116 3.97 -19.95 19.90
N GLU A 117 3.60 -20.97 20.67
CA GLU A 117 2.24 -21.11 21.21
C GLU A 117 1.93 -19.93 22.14
N GLY A 118 0.87 -19.19 21.85
CA GLY A 118 0.49 -17.96 22.57
C GLY A 118 0.72 -16.67 21.79
N ASP A 119 1.48 -16.71 20.69
CA ASP A 119 1.55 -15.58 19.77
C ASP A 119 0.16 -15.28 19.17
N VAL A 120 -0.16 -13.99 19.02
CA VAL A 120 -1.42 -13.57 18.40
C VAL A 120 -1.11 -12.97 17.03
N ALA A 121 -1.45 -13.70 15.97
CA ALA A 121 -1.29 -13.25 14.59
C ALA A 121 -2.25 -12.08 14.29
N THR A 122 -1.84 -10.85 14.60
CA THR A 122 -2.69 -9.65 14.48
C THR A 122 -3.13 -9.36 13.04
N ALA A 123 -2.35 -9.80 12.03
CA ALA A 123 -2.76 -9.71 10.62
C ALA A 123 -4.08 -10.44 10.37
N PHE A 124 -4.22 -11.65 10.93
CA PHE A 124 -5.42 -12.46 10.80
C PHE A 124 -6.63 -11.76 11.44
N THR A 125 -6.47 -11.25 12.67
CA THR A 125 -7.54 -10.52 13.37
C THR A 125 -8.00 -9.29 12.59
N MET A 126 -7.08 -8.48 12.07
CA MET A 126 -7.42 -7.30 11.27
C MET A 126 -8.13 -7.68 9.97
N ALA A 127 -7.64 -8.70 9.27
CA ALA A 127 -8.28 -9.19 8.04
C ALA A 127 -9.70 -9.71 8.32
N ARG A 128 -9.94 -10.36 9.47
CA ARG A 128 -11.28 -10.79 9.91
C ARG A 128 -12.20 -9.62 10.26
N ILE A 129 -11.68 -8.55 10.88
CA ILE A 129 -12.45 -7.32 11.12
C ILE A 129 -12.90 -6.69 9.79
N LEU A 130 -11.99 -6.57 8.82
CA LEU A 130 -12.31 -6.07 7.48
C LEU A 130 -13.23 -7.03 6.71
N SER A 131 -13.13 -8.33 6.94
CA SER A 131 -14.00 -9.33 6.33
C SER A 131 -15.47 -9.21 6.75
N ASN A 132 -15.76 -8.51 7.85
CA ASN A 132 -17.12 -8.28 8.33
C ASN A 132 -17.76 -7.00 7.74
N ILE A 133 -17.09 -6.34 6.79
CA ILE A 133 -17.67 -5.21 6.05
C ILE A 133 -18.96 -5.67 5.34
N PRO A 134 -20.09 -4.97 5.52
CA PRO A 134 -21.34 -5.34 4.87
C PRO A 134 -21.25 -5.30 3.35
N THR A 135 -21.93 -6.25 2.70
CA THR A 135 -22.08 -6.30 1.25
C THR A 135 -22.89 -5.10 0.76
N SER A 136 -22.41 -4.44 -0.29
CA SER A 136 -23.16 -3.38 -1.02
C SER A 136 -24.21 -3.99 -1.97
N ARG A 137 -25.02 -3.17 -2.64
CA ARG A 137 -26.05 -3.70 -3.58
C ARG A 137 -25.45 -4.52 -4.73
N GLY A 138 -24.25 -4.16 -5.18
CA GLY A 138 -23.54 -4.84 -6.27
C GLY A 138 -22.63 -5.97 -5.83
N GLY A 139 -22.60 -6.30 -4.53
CA GLY A 139 -21.84 -7.43 -4.01
C GLY A 139 -20.74 -7.06 -3.00
N PRO A 140 -19.83 -8.02 -2.75
CA PRO A 140 -18.74 -7.90 -1.77
C PRO A 140 -17.87 -6.66 -1.98
N THR A 141 -17.31 -6.16 -0.89
CA THR A 141 -16.41 -4.99 -0.94
C THR A 141 -15.11 -5.36 -1.64
N SER A 142 -14.68 -4.57 -2.62
CA SER A 142 -13.31 -4.70 -3.16
C SER A 142 -12.33 -4.02 -2.22
N LEU A 143 -11.35 -4.77 -1.69
CA LEU A 143 -10.33 -4.26 -0.78
C LEU A 143 -8.99 -4.16 -1.50
N VAL A 144 -8.57 -2.95 -1.84
CA VAL A 144 -7.29 -2.69 -2.54
C VAL A 144 -6.20 -2.44 -1.51
N ILE A 145 -5.15 -3.26 -1.53
CA ILE A 145 -3.97 -3.13 -0.68
C ILE A 145 -2.73 -3.10 -1.56
N TYR A 146 -1.80 -2.19 -1.29
CA TYR A 146 -0.52 -2.12 -2.01
C TYR A 146 0.58 -2.85 -1.23
N ASP A 147 1.36 -3.65 -1.95
CA ASP A 147 2.59 -4.29 -1.49
C ASP A 147 2.44 -5.01 -0.13
N ILE A 148 1.43 -5.87 -0.02
CA ILE A 148 1.15 -6.65 1.19
C ILE A 148 2.38 -7.48 1.63
N HIS A 149 2.57 -7.60 2.95
CA HIS A 149 3.75 -8.22 3.53
C HIS A 149 3.89 -9.69 3.14
N ALA A 150 2.83 -10.48 3.26
CA ALA A 150 2.80 -11.87 2.83
C ALA A 150 1.58 -12.14 1.93
N LEU A 151 1.82 -12.73 0.75
CA LEU A 151 0.72 -13.07 -0.18
C LEU A 151 -0.27 -14.08 0.42
N GLN A 152 0.19 -14.90 1.36
CA GLN A 152 -0.62 -15.86 2.12
C GLN A 152 -1.72 -15.17 2.94
N GLU A 153 -1.55 -13.89 3.32
CA GLU A 153 -2.59 -13.11 4.00
C GLU A 153 -3.89 -13.02 3.17
N ARG A 154 -3.86 -13.31 1.86
CA ARG A 154 -5.08 -13.48 1.04
C ARG A 154 -6.08 -14.45 1.69
N PHE A 155 -5.58 -15.53 2.31
CA PHE A 155 -6.40 -16.53 2.96
C PHE A 155 -6.95 -16.09 4.33
N TYR A 156 -6.48 -14.96 4.85
CA TYR A 156 -7.01 -14.35 6.07
C TYR A 156 -8.25 -13.50 5.82
N PHE A 157 -8.66 -13.29 4.57
CA PHE A 157 -9.93 -12.64 4.24
C PHE A 157 -11.04 -13.68 3.98
N SER A 158 -12.28 -13.35 4.35
CA SER A 158 -13.45 -14.18 4.01
C SER A 158 -14.02 -13.76 2.64
N ASP A 159 -14.99 -14.53 2.14
CA ASP A 159 -15.64 -14.28 0.85
C ASP A 159 -16.52 -13.02 0.82
N HIS A 160 -16.70 -12.34 1.96
CA HIS A 160 -17.45 -11.08 2.06
C HIS A 160 -16.64 -9.86 1.60
N VAL A 161 -15.33 -10.02 1.42
CA VAL A 161 -14.45 -9.01 0.84
C VAL A 161 -13.57 -9.64 -0.23
N LEU A 162 -13.25 -8.86 -1.26
CA LEU A 162 -12.43 -9.30 -2.38
C LEU A 162 -11.08 -8.56 -2.32
N PRO A 163 -10.04 -9.16 -1.69
CA PRO A 163 -8.73 -8.54 -1.63
C PRO A 163 -8.07 -8.48 -3.01
N LEU A 164 -7.80 -7.26 -3.47
CA LEU A 164 -7.00 -6.94 -4.63
C LEU A 164 -5.63 -6.45 -4.14
N PHE A 165 -4.59 -7.25 -4.38
CA PHE A 165 -3.23 -6.88 -4.01
C PHE A 165 -2.56 -6.24 -5.21
N GLU A 166 -2.26 -4.96 -5.07
CA GLU A 166 -1.56 -4.15 -6.06
C GLU A 166 -0.10 -3.95 -5.64
N THR A 167 0.73 -3.48 -6.57
CA THR A 167 2.14 -3.20 -6.28
C THR A 167 2.60 -1.88 -6.88
N GLY A 168 3.44 -1.15 -6.15
CA GLY A 168 4.08 0.07 -6.63
C GLY A 168 5.27 -0.16 -7.57
N ILE A 169 5.68 -1.42 -7.82
CA ILE A 169 6.85 -1.73 -8.66
C ILE A 169 6.81 -1.13 -10.07
N PRO A 170 5.67 -1.11 -10.81
CA PRO A 170 5.62 -0.48 -12.12
C PRO A 170 5.98 1.02 -12.08
N LEU A 171 5.50 1.75 -11.06
CA LEU A 171 5.84 3.16 -10.85
C LEU A 171 7.32 3.34 -10.49
N LEU A 172 7.86 2.44 -9.66
CA LEU A 172 9.29 2.39 -9.37
C LEU A 172 10.11 2.23 -10.67
N LYS A 173 9.79 1.23 -11.50
CA LYS A 173 10.48 1.01 -12.78
C LYS A 173 10.47 2.25 -13.66
N GLN A 174 9.30 2.86 -13.83
CA GLN A 174 9.15 4.08 -14.61
C GLN A 174 10.08 5.18 -14.07
N ARG A 175 10.16 5.35 -12.74
CA ARG A 175 11.03 6.35 -12.13
C ARG A 175 12.51 6.03 -12.33
N LEU A 176 12.91 4.77 -12.22
CA LEU A 176 14.29 4.32 -12.44
C LEU A 176 14.74 4.55 -13.89
N HIS A 177 13.88 4.29 -14.86
CA HIS A 177 14.18 4.53 -16.28
C HIS A 177 14.33 6.02 -16.64
N GLN A 178 13.78 6.92 -15.83
CA GLN A 178 13.91 8.36 -16.01
C GLN A 178 15.20 8.93 -15.39
N LEU A 179 16.01 8.12 -14.71
CA LEU A 179 17.27 8.59 -14.14
C LEU A 179 18.34 8.75 -15.23
N PRO A 180 19.22 9.77 -15.14
CA PRO A 180 20.25 10.00 -16.16
C PRO A 180 21.19 8.82 -16.41
N ASP A 181 21.45 8.03 -15.35
CA ASP A 181 22.34 6.87 -15.38
C ASP A 181 21.54 5.55 -15.28
N ALA A 182 20.35 5.47 -15.89
CA ALA A 182 19.43 4.33 -15.77
C ALA A 182 20.06 2.97 -16.12
N ASN A 183 21.07 2.95 -17.00
CA ASN A 183 21.78 1.74 -17.41
C ASN A 183 22.79 1.24 -16.36
N ASN A 184 23.11 2.04 -15.35
CA ASN A 184 24.08 1.72 -14.30
C ASN A 184 23.40 1.58 -12.93
N ILE A 185 22.22 0.98 -12.89
CA ILE A 185 21.42 0.77 -11.67
C ILE A 185 21.50 -0.69 -11.24
N VAL A 186 21.67 -0.91 -9.94
CA VAL A 186 21.56 -2.21 -9.27
C VAL A 186 20.47 -2.15 -8.21
N ILE A 187 19.60 -3.16 -8.16
CA ILE A 187 18.59 -3.28 -7.11
C ILE A 187 19.18 -4.08 -5.94
N ALA A 188 19.19 -3.50 -4.75
CA ALA A 188 19.58 -4.19 -3.53
C ALA A 188 18.35 -4.59 -2.71
N PHE A 189 18.34 -5.83 -2.23
CA PHE A 189 17.36 -6.32 -1.27
C PHE A 189 17.99 -6.42 0.11
N PRO A 190 17.39 -5.81 1.15
CA PRO A 190 17.98 -5.78 2.49
C PRO A 190 17.93 -7.13 3.21
N ASP A 191 17.07 -8.05 2.78
CA ASP A 191 17.00 -9.44 3.22
C ASP A 191 16.40 -10.37 2.16
N ASP A 192 16.42 -11.67 2.44
CA ASP A 192 15.85 -12.72 1.59
C ASP A 192 14.32 -12.58 1.42
N GLY A 193 13.61 -11.95 2.36
CA GLY A 193 12.16 -11.75 2.30
C GLY A 193 11.78 -10.75 1.23
N ALA A 194 12.42 -9.58 1.24
CA ALA A 194 12.26 -8.56 0.21
C ALA A 194 12.65 -9.09 -1.18
N TRP A 195 13.74 -9.86 -1.27
CA TRP A 195 14.13 -10.51 -2.53
C TRP A 195 13.02 -11.44 -3.03
N LYS A 196 12.56 -12.40 -2.21
CA LYS A 196 11.49 -13.34 -2.59
C LYS A 196 10.23 -12.64 -3.08
N ARG A 197 9.90 -11.48 -2.51
CA ARG A 197 8.69 -10.72 -2.86
C ARG A 197 8.80 -9.98 -4.19
N PHE A 198 9.95 -9.34 -4.45
CA PHE A 198 10.07 -8.38 -5.55
C PHE A 198 10.99 -8.81 -6.70
N HIS A 199 11.85 -9.84 -6.52
CA HIS A 199 12.89 -10.15 -7.51
C HIS A 199 12.34 -10.44 -8.91
N LYS A 200 11.25 -11.21 -9.03
CA LYS A 200 10.62 -11.51 -10.33
C LYS A 200 10.07 -10.27 -11.02
N MET A 201 9.66 -9.28 -10.24
CA MET A 201 9.16 -8.03 -10.79
C MET A 201 10.30 -7.09 -11.16
N LEU A 202 11.53 -7.31 -10.71
CA LEU A 202 12.70 -6.43 -10.93
C LEU A 202 13.86 -7.15 -11.65
N ASP A 203 13.56 -8.27 -12.30
CA ASP A 203 14.49 -9.15 -13.01
C ASP A 203 15.26 -8.49 -14.17
N HIS A 204 14.81 -7.32 -14.65
CA HIS A 204 15.48 -6.54 -15.70
C HIS A 204 16.69 -5.76 -15.18
N PHE A 205 16.86 -5.66 -13.86
CA PHE A 205 17.99 -5.00 -13.22
C PHE A 205 18.93 -6.05 -12.61
N PRO A 206 20.26 -5.84 -12.63
CA PRO A 206 21.14 -6.64 -11.81
C PRO A 206 20.78 -6.47 -10.33
N THR A 207 20.91 -7.54 -9.56
CA THR A 207 20.46 -7.57 -8.16
C THR A 207 21.60 -7.86 -7.19
N VAL A 208 21.47 -7.31 -5.99
CA VAL A 208 22.32 -7.59 -4.84
C VAL A 208 21.42 -8.02 -3.69
N VAL A 209 21.73 -9.15 -3.08
CA VAL A 209 20.97 -9.67 -1.94
C VAL A 209 21.83 -9.53 -0.69
N CYS A 210 21.29 -8.85 0.31
CA CYS A 210 21.90 -8.77 1.62
C CYS A 210 21.25 -9.79 2.57
N ALA A 211 21.99 -10.24 3.57
CA ALA A 211 21.51 -11.09 4.64
C ALA A 211 21.67 -10.39 5.99
N LYS A 212 20.64 -10.49 6.83
CA LYS A 212 20.70 -10.09 8.24
C LYS A 212 21.34 -11.22 9.03
N VAL A 213 22.54 -10.99 9.55
CA VAL A 213 23.25 -11.92 10.43
C VAL A 213 23.18 -11.37 11.86
N ARG A 214 22.79 -12.21 12.81
CA ARG A 214 22.87 -11.89 14.23
C ARG A 214 24.23 -12.38 14.75
N GLU A 215 25.07 -11.45 15.21
CA GLU A 215 26.31 -11.76 15.92
C GLU A 215 26.17 -11.25 17.36
N GLY A 216 25.81 -12.16 18.28
CA GLY A 216 25.39 -11.80 19.63
C GLY A 216 24.16 -10.86 19.60
N ASP A 217 24.23 -9.75 20.35
CA ASP A 217 23.18 -8.73 20.38
C ASP A 217 23.20 -7.77 19.17
N LYS A 218 24.23 -7.85 18.32
CA LYS A 218 24.38 -6.96 17.16
C LYS A 218 23.73 -7.57 15.92
N ARG A 219 22.91 -6.76 15.24
CA ARG A 219 22.38 -7.07 13.91
C ARG A 219 23.31 -6.48 12.86
N ILE A 220 23.97 -7.33 12.09
CA ILE A 220 24.90 -6.94 11.03
C ILE A 220 24.28 -7.33 9.69
N VAL A 221 24.43 -6.47 8.69
CA VAL A 221 24.04 -6.77 7.31
C VAL A 221 25.29 -7.19 6.53
N ARG A 222 25.19 -8.23 5.70
CA ARG A 222 26.27 -8.66 4.80
C ARG A 222 25.73 -8.87 3.40
N ILE A 223 26.56 -8.65 2.38
CA ILE A 223 26.21 -9.05 1.01
C ILE A 223 26.31 -10.57 0.92
N LYS A 224 25.23 -11.20 0.51
CA LYS A 224 25.12 -12.64 0.29
C LYS A 224 25.40 -12.97 -1.18
N GLU A 225 24.81 -12.20 -2.09
CA GLU A 225 24.91 -12.41 -3.54
C GLU A 225 24.94 -11.06 -4.29
N GLY A 226 25.61 -11.05 -5.44
CA GLY A 226 25.74 -9.88 -6.31
C GLY A 226 26.93 -8.98 -6.01
N ASN A 227 27.15 -7.96 -6.86
CA ASN A 227 28.24 -6.99 -6.72
C ASN A 227 27.70 -5.56 -6.94
N PRO A 228 27.77 -4.66 -5.94
CA PRO A 228 27.32 -3.29 -6.08
C PRO A 228 28.38 -2.34 -6.67
N ALA A 229 29.63 -2.80 -6.88
CA ALA A 229 30.75 -1.94 -7.22
C ALA A 229 30.50 -1.12 -8.50
N GLY A 230 30.75 0.19 -8.43
CA GLY A 230 30.61 1.12 -9.56
C GLY A 230 29.17 1.45 -9.97
N CYS A 231 28.16 0.85 -9.33
CA CYS A 231 26.75 0.99 -9.71
C CYS A 231 25.97 1.93 -8.78
N HIS A 232 24.92 2.55 -9.30
CA HIS A 232 23.91 3.25 -8.49
C HIS A 232 22.99 2.22 -7.84
N VAL A 233 23.03 2.13 -6.51
CA VAL A 233 22.25 1.11 -5.81
C VAL A 233 20.90 1.68 -5.36
N VAL A 234 19.83 0.94 -5.65
CA VAL A 234 18.47 1.22 -5.19
C VAL A 234 18.05 0.13 -4.22
N ILE A 235 17.88 0.46 -2.95
CA ILE A 235 17.41 -0.52 -1.96
C ILE A 235 15.88 -0.59 -2.04
N VAL A 236 15.32 -1.79 -2.22
CA VAL A 236 13.88 -2.04 -2.32
C VAL A 236 13.42 -2.93 -1.16
N ASP A 237 12.41 -2.46 -0.44
CA ASP A 237 11.78 -3.16 0.68
C ASP A 237 10.28 -2.83 0.72
N ASP A 238 9.46 -3.69 1.34
CA ASP A 238 8.01 -3.44 1.50
C ASP A 238 7.74 -2.46 2.64
N LEU A 239 8.48 -2.59 3.75
CA LEU A 239 8.24 -1.81 4.96
C LEU A 239 9.55 -1.34 5.58
N VAL A 240 9.52 -0.13 6.15
CA VAL A 240 10.54 0.31 7.11
C VAL A 240 9.91 0.79 8.39
N GLN A 241 10.38 0.24 9.51
CA GLN A 241 9.97 0.65 10.85
C GLN A 241 10.94 1.69 11.45
N SER A 242 12.17 1.26 11.77
CA SER A 242 13.19 2.14 12.40
C SER A 242 14.22 2.70 11.41
N GLY A 243 14.28 2.17 10.19
CA GLY A 243 15.31 2.50 9.20
C GLY A 243 16.67 1.86 9.44
N GLY A 244 16.89 1.20 10.58
CA GLY A 244 18.19 0.60 10.94
C GLY A 244 18.71 -0.36 9.90
N THR A 245 17.88 -1.31 9.44
CA THR A 245 18.24 -2.27 8.39
C THR A 245 18.69 -1.57 7.10
N LEU A 246 17.96 -0.57 6.63
CA LEU A 246 18.32 0.14 5.40
C LEU A 246 19.61 0.96 5.55
N ILE A 247 19.84 1.53 6.73
CA ILE A 247 21.06 2.28 7.03
C ILE A 247 22.27 1.33 7.00
N GLU A 248 22.18 0.18 7.67
CA GLU A 248 23.27 -0.81 7.67
C GLU A 248 23.48 -1.41 6.29
N CYS A 249 22.40 -1.73 5.56
CA CYS A 249 22.47 -2.16 4.16
C CYS A 249 23.21 -1.13 3.31
N GLN A 250 22.86 0.17 3.42
CA GLN A 250 23.59 1.22 2.69
C GLN A 250 25.07 1.28 3.05
N LYS A 251 25.42 1.20 4.34
CA LYS A 251 26.83 1.23 4.77
C LYS A 251 27.63 0.09 4.15
N VAL A 252 27.05 -1.11 4.15
CA VAL A 252 27.67 -2.30 3.58
C VAL A 252 27.84 -2.15 2.07
N LEU A 253 26.81 -1.69 1.36
CA LEU A 253 26.87 -1.45 -0.09
C LEU A 253 27.93 -0.40 -0.44
N ALA A 254 28.00 0.70 0.32
CA ALA A 254 29.01 1.74 0.13
C ALA A 254 30.44 1.22 0.38
N ALA A 255 30.64 0.41 1.42
CA ALA A 255 31.93 -0.22 1.72
C ALA A 255 32.38 -1.19 0.61
N HIS A 256 31.45 -1.76 -0.16
CA HIS A 256 31.72 -2.64 -1.30
C HIS A 256 31.75 -1.90 -2.64
N GLY A 257 31.94 -0.57 -2.62
CA GLY A 257 32.20 0.23 -3.82
C GLY A 257 30.97 0.69 -4.60
N ALA A 258 29.77 0.65 -4.00
CA ALA A 258 28.60 1.30 -4.58
C ALA A 258 28.90 2.78 -4.91
N ALA A 259 28.41 3.25 -6.06
CA ALA A 259 28.57 4.65 -6.44
C ALA A 259 27.97 5.57 -5.36
N LYS A 260 28.57 6.75 -5.19
CA LYS A 260 28.24 7.72 -4.12
C LYS A 260 26.74 8.10 -4.05
N LYS A 261 25.97 7.87 -5.13
CA LYS A 261 24.52 8.04 -5.18
C LYS A 261 23.82 6.71 -4.90
N THR A 262 23.56 6.42 -3.62
CA THR A 262 22.65 5.34 -3.21
C THR A 262 21.25 5.90 -3.01
N TRP A 263 20.27 5.33 -3.72
CA TRP A 263 18.86 5.69 -3.57
C TRP A 263 18.18 4.68 -2.64
N ARG A 264 17.44 5.18 -1.65
CA ARG A 264 16.58 4.34 -0.81
C ARG A 264 15.16 4.50 -1.31
N MET A 265 14.51 3.44 -1.75
CA MET A 265 13.13 3.51 -2.20
C MET A 265 12.25 2.59 -1.36
N LEU A 266 11.15 3.16 -0.90
CA LEU A 266 10.13 2.48 -0.13
C LEU A 266 8.87 2.38 -0.95
N LEU A 267 8.33 1.17 -1.02
CA LEU A 267 6.94 0.98 -1.40
C LEU A 267 6.06 1.44 -0.24
N PRO A 268 4.83 1.91 -0.50
CA PRO A 268 4.19 2.97 0.29
C PRO A 268 3.96 2.60 1.76
N THR A 269 4.82 3.10 2.65
CA THR A 269 4.61 3.05 4.10
C THR A 269 4.23 4.43 4.61
N PHE A 270 2.96 4.63 4.97
CA PHE A 270 2.54 5.78 5.76
C PHE A 270 2.83 5.55 7.24
N GLY A 271 4.12 5.45 7.58
CA GLY A 271 4.60 5.57 8.95
C GLY A 271 5.02 7.02 9.19
N SER A 272 4.41 7.68 10.16
CA SER A 272 4.60 9.10 10.53
C SER A 272 6.05 9.54 10.81
N ARG A 273 7.03 8.63 10.79
CA ARG A 273 8.45 8.92 11.03
C ARG A 273 9.35 8.82 9.81
N ILE A 274 8.91 8.26 8.69
CA ILE A 274 9.78 8.06 7.52
C ILE A 274 9.21 8.81 6.35
N ARG A 275 9.59 10.09 6.26
CA ARG A 275 9.51 10.80 4.98
C ARG A 275 10.45 10.07 4.01
N ALA A 276 9.92 9.62 2.87
CA ALA A 276 10.71 9.27 1.70
C ALA A 276 11.49 10.53 1.26
N ARG A 277 12.59 10.85 1.94
CA ARG A 277 13.55 11.85 1.48
C ARG A 277 14.41 11.17 0.45
N SER A 278 14.33 11.62 -0.81
CA SER A 278 15.49 11.57 -1.68
C SER A 278 16.59 12.39 -1.00
N LEU A 279 17.49 11.74 -0.26
CA LEU A 279 18.70 12.40 0.22
C LEU A 279 19.67 12.50 -0.97
N SER A 280 19.31 13.34 -1.93
CA SER A 280 20.27 13.96 -2.83
C SER A 280 20.86 15.16 -2.10
N LYS A 281 22.02 14.97 -1.47
CA LYS A 281 22.96 16.07 -1.27
C LYS A 281 24.35 15.64 -1.75
N PRO A 282 25.11 16.57 -2.37
CA PRO A 282 26.30 16.30 -3.21
C PRO A 282 27.46 15.60 -2.49
#